data_AF-A0A5E6TAU5-F1
#
_entry.id   AF-A0A5E6TAU5-F1
#
_cell.length_a   1.000
_cell.length_b   1.000
_cell.length_c   1.000
_cell.angle_alpha   90.00
_cell.angle_beta   90.00
_cell.angle_gamma   90.00
#
_symmetry.space_group_name_H-M   'P 1'
#
loop_
_entity.id
_entity.type
_entity.pdbx_description
1 polymer ?
#
loop_
_entity_poly.entity_id
_entity_poly.type
_entity_poly.pdbx_seq_one_letter_code
_entity_poly.pdbx_strand_id
1 'polypeptide(L)'
;MRSRRSAQSEDTRQDSGLAAAYVRMSTEHQQYSTENQLDTIKLYAEAHSLEIVRIYTDAGKSGLRLEGRDALIQLFSDVESGTLGFSTILVYDVSRWGRFQDPDLAASFEVRCRQAGVSVHYCAEQFSNDGSPVSNIVKSLKRMMAGEYSRELSVKVFAGQSRLIQLGYRQGGMAGYGLRRQLVDAAGNPKAEMAIGEQKSIQTDRVKLIPGPPEEVATVHWIYQRFVEAGYSETEIAQQLNSRGLQNDLARPWTKGGVHQVLTNEKYIGNNVWNRSSFKLKQEHVRNDPDQWIRADGVFPALVDHVLFAAAQEIIQSRSYRMPDAEMLERLKKLYEKAGYLSGLIINESDDCPSSTAYQYRFGSLLRTYSLIGYTPSRDYDYVAANHHLRLMHPLMLARTVEHIQQVGGRVAIDPTSDLLQVNEELLISLVLCRCQRSGSGANRWKIRFDLGLSPDITVAVRMEPGEEIARDYYILPTLDIQQPNIRLSESNASNLEIYRYDSLEALAQLSRRTVVGRAA
;
A
#
# COMPACT_ATOMS: atom_id res chain seq x y z
N MET A 1 -7.86 73.48 19.03
CA MET A 1 -7.42 73.44 17.62
C MET A 1 -6.05 72.76 17.58
N ARG A 2 -5.96 71.54 17.05
CA ARG A 2 -5.25 71.20 15.78
C ARG A 2 -3.88 71.88 15.69
N SER A 3 -2.75 71.19 15.56
CA SER A 3 -2.49 70.11 14.60
C SER A 3 -1.25 69.30 15.02
N ARG A 4 -1.38 67.97 14.93
CA ARG A 4 -0.27 67.01 15.01
C ARG A 4 0.69 67.25 13.84
N ARG A 5 1.99 67.30 14.16
CA ARG A 5 3.07 67.20 13.18
C ARG A 5 3.07 65.78 12.60
N SER A 6 3.15 65.75 11.29
CA SER A 6 3.47 64.62 10.42
C SER A 6 4.78 63.95 10.84
N ALA A 7 4.69 62.69 11.25
CA ALA A 7 5.79 61.73 11.25
C ALA A 7 5.24 60.45 10.61
N GLN A 8 5.27 60.43 9.28
CA GLN A 8 5.09 59.23 8.47
C GLN A 8 6.21 59.26 7.43
N SER A 9 7.02 58.19 7.41
CA SER A 9 7.83 57.67 6.29
C SER A 9 9.25 57.22 6.66
N GLU A 10 9.41 56.38 7.69
CA GLU A 10 10.62 55.56 7.83
C GLU A 10 10.26 54.21 8.47
N ASP A 11 9.72 53.26 7.70
CA ASP A 11 10.00 51.82 7.91
C ASP A 11 9.45 50.94 6.76
N THR A 12 10.02 51.04 5.56
CA THR A 12 9.73 50.09 4.47
C THR A 12 10.90 50.02 3.49
N ARG A 13 12.12 49.84 4.03
CA ARG A 13 13.25 49.42 3.20
C ARG A 13 13.20 47.90 3.05
N GLN A 14 12.56 47.49 1.97
CA GLN A 14 12.80 46.27 1.18
C GLN A 14 13.69 45.19 1.83
N ASP A 15 13.04 44.16 2.36
CA ASP A 15 13.60 42.84 2.70
C ASP A 15 14.02 42.03 1.44
N SER A 16 14.28 42.71 0.31
CA SER A 16 14.39 42.13 -1.03
C SER A 16 15.68 41.37 -1.30
N GLY A 17 16.61 41.32 -0.33
CA GLY A 17 17.89 40.62 -0.42
C GLY A 17 18.02 39.42 0.52
N LEU A 18 17.04 39.14 1.39
CA LEU A 18 17.14 38.06 2.37
C LEU A 18 16.42 36.80 1.89
N ALA A 19 17.04 35.64 2.07
CA ALA A 19 16.55 34.36 1.61
C ALA A 19 16.60 33.26 2.69
N ALA A 20 15.69 32.29 2.58
CA ALA A 20 15.74 31.04 3.31
C ALA A 20 16.15 29.89 2.38
N ALA A 21 16.97 28.95 2.86
CA ALA A 21 17.31 27.74 2.10
C ALA A 21 16.49 26.54 2.61
N TYR A 22 15.97 25.73 1.69
CA TYR A 22 15.35 24.45 2.03
C TYR A 22 16.12 23.29 1.39
N VAL A 23 16.59 22.37 2.23
CA VAL A 23 17.32 21.17 1.80
C VAL A 23 16.68 19.90 2.36
N ARG A 24 16.70 18.84 1.55
CA ARG A 24 16.12 17.54 1.92
C ARG A 24 16.94 16.37 1.39
N MET A 25 16.98 15.27 2.13
CA MET A 25 17.56 14.01 1.70
C MET A 25 16.60 12.84 2.01
N SER A 26 16.38 11.95 1.04
CA SER A 26 15.57 10.74 1.21
C SER A 26 16.47 9.52 1.40
N THR A 27 16.72 9.18 2.67
CA THR A 27 17.59 8.07 3.17
C THR A 27 19.05 8.06 2.66
N GLU A 28 19.96 7.48 3.46
CA GLU A 28 21.45 7.59 3.44
C GLU A 28 22.21 7.19 2.15
N HIS A 29 21.60 7.22 0.96
CA HIS A 29 22.31 6.94 -0.29
C HIS A 29 22.94 8.20 -0.87
N GLN A 30 24.28 8.19 -0.86
CA GLN A 30 25.22 9.20 -1.33
C GLN A 30 25.08 9.50 -2.84
N GLN A 31 24.10 10.32 -3.23
CA GLN A 31 24.20 11.00 -4.54
C GLN A 31 24.17 12.52 -4.43
N TYR A 32 23.46 13.11 -3.45
CA TYR A 32 23.56 14.55 -3.18
C TYR A 32 23.30 14.80 -1.69
N SER A 33 24.37 14.89 -0.89
CA SER A 33 24.28 15.28 0.52
C SER A 33 23.51 16.61 0.65
N THR A 34 22.90 16.84 1.80
CA THR A 34 22.30 18.15 2.12
C THR A 34 23.33 19.27 2.01
N GLU A 35 24.62 18.95 2.24
CA GLU A 35 25.77 19.85 2.05
C GLU A 35 25.96 20.25 0.59
N ASN A 36 26.03 19.29 -0.35
CA ASN A 36 26.18 19.61 -1.78
C ASN A 36 25.00 20.44 -2.32
N GLN A 37 23.79 20.16 -1.82
CA GLN A 37 22.60 20.95 -2.16
C GLN A 37 22.73 22.38 -1.63
N LEU A 38 23.18 22.53 -0.38
CA LEU A 38 23.38 23.82 0.25
C LEU A 38 24.49 24.63 -0.43
N ASP A 39 25.58 24.00 -0.86
CA ASP A 39 26.68 24.67 -1.56
C ASP A 39 26.22 25.22 -2.92
N THR A 40 25.40 24.46 -3.66
CA THR A 40 24.78 24.94 -4.90
C THR A 40 23.84 26.12 -4.63
N ILE A 41 23.05 26.04 -3.55
CA ILE A 41 22.15 27.12 -3.14
C ILE A 41 22.94 28.38 -2.74
N LYS A 42 24.06 28.25 -2.04
CA LYS A 42 24.94 29.36 -1.66
C LYS A 42 25.54 30.04 -2.89
N LEU A 43 26.05 29.28 -3.86
CA LEU A 43 26.56 29.82 -5.13
C LEU A 43 25.48 30.58 -5.89
N TYR A 44 24.26 30.06 -5.92
CA TYR A 44 23.12 30.75 -6.53
C TYR A 44 22.79 32.05 -5.78
N ALA A 45 22.79 32.01 -4.44
CA ALA A 45 22.49 33.16 -3.61
C ALA A 45 23.52 34.29 -3.82
N GLU A 46 24.81 33.96 -3.84
CA GLU A 46 25.90 34.90 -4.12
C GLU A 46 25.77 35.53 -5.51
N ALA A 47 25.48 34.73 -6.54
CA ALA A 47 25.29 35.21 -7.91
C ALA A 47 24.08 36.16 -8.08
N HIS A 48 23.10 36.09 -7.18
CA HIS A 48 21.87 36.91 -7.22
C HIS A 48 21.80 37.94 -6.08
N SER A 49 22.90 38.17 -5.36
CA SER A 49 22.96 39.12 -4.23
C SER A 49 21.92 38.83 -3.14
N LEU A 50 21.69 37.55 -2.85
CA LEU A 50 20.79 37.07 -1.79
C LEU A 50 21.61 36.60 -0.58
N GLU A 51 21.20 36.99 0.63
CA GLU A 51 21.79 36.55 1.89
C GLU A 51 20.90 35.46 2.53
N ILE A 52 21.47 34.28 2.80
CA ILE A 52 20.73 33.18 3.41
C ILE A 52 20.68 33.37 4.93
N VAL A 53 19.50 33.73 5.47
CA VAL A 53 19.29 34.01 6.90
C VAL A 53 18.75 32.81 7.68
N ARG A 54 18.16 31.83 6.99
CA ARG A 54 17.60 30.61 7.60
C ARG A 54 17.83 29.40 6.72
N ILE A 55 18.02 28.23 7.35
CA ILE A 55 18.20 26.95 6.67
C ILE A 55 17.24 25.93 7.29
N TYR A 56 16.34 25.39 6.48
CA TYR A 56 15.39 24.34 6.85
C TYR A 56 15.87 23.02 6.28
N THR A 57 16.06 22.01 7.14
CA THR A 57 16.66 20.72 6.76
C THR A 57 15.76 19.55 7.13
N ASP A 58 15.34 18.77 6.14
CA ASP A 58 14.67 17.48 6.34
C ASP A 58 15.60 16.31 5.95
N ALA A 59 16.30 15.75 6.93
CA ALA A 59 17.18 14.60 6.73
C ALA A 59 16.42 13.26 6.81
N GLY A 60 16.65 12.37 5.83
CA GLY A 60 16.06 11.04 5.81
C GLY A 60 14.55 10.97 5.51
N LYS A 61 13.95 12.05 4.99
CA LYS A 61 12.49 12.15 4.80
C LYS A 61 12.07 11.96 3.34
N SER A 62 11.01 11.18 3.14
CA SER A 62 10.40 10.94 1.82
C SER A 62 9.74 12.21 1.27
N GLY A 63 9.85 12.45 -0.04
CA GLY A 63 9.22 13.58 -0.73
C GLY A 63 7.77 13.32 -1.16
N LEU A 64 7.21 12.14 -0.85
CA LEU A 64 5.88 11.69 -1.31
C LEU A 64 4.72 12.21 -0.46
N ARG A 65 5.00 12.67 0.76
CA ARG A 65 4.01 13.19 1.71
C ARG A 65 4.58 14.39 2.45
N LEU A 66 3.69 15.22 3.00
CA LEU A 66 4.07 16.30 3.91
C LEU A 66 4.37 15.77 5.31
N GLU A 67 3.68 14.71 5.71
CA GLU A 67 3.81 14.05 7.02
C GLU A 67 5.28 13.68 7.33
N GLY A 68 5.80 14.21 8.44
CA GLY A 68 7.16 13.98 8.91
C GLY A 68 8.25 14.84 8.27
N ARG A 69 7.87 15.84 7.45
CA ARG A 69 8.76 16.91 6.93
C ARG A 69 8.65 18.15 7.82
N ASP A 70 9.07 18.01 9.06
CA ASP A 70 8.84 19.00 10.11
C ASP A 70 9.50 20.35 9.76
N ALA A 71 10.66 20.34 9.09
CA ALA A 71 11.33 21.57 8.67
C ALA A 71 10.59 22.28 7.52
N LEU A 72 9.99 21.53 6.58
CA LEU A 72 9.15 22.11 5.54
C LEU A 72 7.83 22.67 6.12
N ILE A 73 7.23 21.96 7.07
CA ILE A 73 6.02 22.42 7.78
C ILE A 73 6.34 23.72 8.54
N GLN A 74 7.48 23.77 9.23
CA GLN A 74 7.94 24.98 9.90
C GLN A 74 8.17 26.14 8.92
N LEU A 75 8.80 25.87 7.77
CA LEU A 75 8.99 26.87 6.72
C LEU A 75 7.65 27.47 6.27
N PHE A 76 6.62 26.65 6.04
CA PHE A 76 5.30 27.16 5.67
C PHE A 76 4.62 27.91 6.80
N SER A 77 4.73 27.44 8.04
CA SER A 77 4.19 28.16 9.20
C SER A 77 4.84 29.52 9.37
N ASP A 78 6.15 29.63 9.14
CA ASP A 78 6.88 30.89 9.23
C ASP A 78 6.41 31.88 8.15
N VAL A 79 6.21 31.39 6.92
CA VAL A 79 5.68 32.17 5.79
C VAL A 79 4.25 32.63 6.05
N GLU A 80 3.37 31.77 6.56
CA GLU A 80 1.97 32.07 6.83
C GLU A 80 1.77 32.97 8.06
N SER A 81 2.68 32.94 9.04
CA SER A 81 2.62 33.78 10.24
C SER A 81 2.93 35.26 10.00
N GLY A 82 3.47 35.62 8.83
CA GLY A 82 3.86 37.00 8.50
C GLY A 82 5.10 37.50 9.25
N THR A 83 5.80 36.64 10.01
CA THR A 83 7.06 36.96 10.70
C THR A 83 8.24 36.85 9.74
N LEU A 84 8.16 37.55 8.62
CA LEU A 84 9.10 37.41 7.51
C LEU A 84 10.37 38.24 7.80
N GLY A 85 11.51 37.55 7.85
CA GLY A 85 12.85 38.16 7.75
C GLY A 85 13.56 37.72 6.46
N PHE A 86 12.80 37.28 5.46
CA PHE A 86 13.26 36.88 4.14
C PHE A 86 12.12 37.00 3.12
N SER A 87 12.47 37.29 1.87
CA SER A 87 11.53 37.44 0.74
C SER A 87 11.69 36.35 -0.32
N THR A 88 12.72 35.51 -0.22
CA THR A 88 13.01 34.44 -1.19
C THR A 88 13.25 33.11 -0.48
N ILE A 89 12.75 32.01 -1.05
CA ILE A 89 13.08 30.64 -0.63
C ILE A 89 13.89 29.99 -1.74
N LEU A 90 15.08 29.50 -1.40
CA LEU A 90 15.98 28.80 -2.31
C LEU A 90 15.87 27.29 -2.09
N VAL A 91 15.63 26.57 -3.17
CA VAL A 91 15.47 25.12 -3.19
C VAL A 91 16.39 24.57 -4.28
N TYR A 92 17.04 23.44 -4.04
CA TYR A 92 17.94 22.86 -5.03
C TYR A 92 17.24 22.55 -6.36
N ASP A 93 16.16 21.76 -6.34
CA ASP A 93 15.38 21.39 -7.52
C ASP A 93 13.88 21.22 -7.19
N VAL A 94 13.04 21.02 -8.21
CA VAL A 94 11.58 20.82 -8.03
C VAL A 94 11.27 19.59 -7.16
N SER A 95 12.15 18.58 -7.16
CA SER A 95 11.97 17.37 -6.36
C SER A 95 12.17 17.57 -4.86
N ARG A 96 12.98 18.55 -4.47
CA ARG A 96 13.20 18.90 -3.07
C ARG A 96 11.99 19.61 -2.49
N TRP A 97 11.34 20.48 -3.25
CA TRP A 97 10.08 21.11 -2.83
C TRP A 97 9.00 20.06 -2.49
N GLY A 98 8.76 19.13 -3.40
CA GLY A 98 7.95 17.95 -3.10
C GLY A 98 7.56 17.17 -4.34
N ARG A 99 7.58 15.84 -4.21
CA ARG A 99 7.08 14.91 -5.23
C ARG A 99 5.78 14.30 -4.72
N PHE A 100 4.82 15.15 -4.40
CA PHE A 100 3.52 14.68 -3.95
C PHE A 100 2.85 13.92 -5.09
N GLN A 101 2.03 12.91 -4.74
CA GLN A 101 1.28 12.16 -5.75
C GLN A 101 0.27 13.04 -6.50
N ASP A 102 -0.19 14.11 -5.83
CA ASP A 102 -0.93 15.20 -6.43
C ASP A 102 0.05 16.35 -6.78
N PRO A 103 0.32 16.58 -8.07
CA PRO A 103 1.16 17.69 -8.55
C PRO A 103 0.66 19.06 -8.05
N ASP A 104 -0.63 19.22 -7.86
CA ASP A 104 -1.27 20.48 -7.49
C ASP A 104 -1.01 20.82 -6.02
N LEU A 105 -0.72 19.82 -5.18
CA LEU A 105 -0.30 20.05 -3.80
C LEU A 105 1.02 20.85 -3.76
N ALA A 106 2.01 20.47 -4.58
CA ALA A 106 3.28 21.21 -4.69
C ALA A 106 3.06 22.64 -5.22
N ALA A 107 2.12 22.79 -6.15
CA ALA A 107 1.73 24.09 -6.71
C ALA A 107 1.07 24.98 -5.65
N SER A 108 0.18 24.42 -4.83
CA SER A 108 -0.55 25.15 -3.78
C SER A 108 0.39 25.79 -2.76
N PHE A 109 1.50 25.12 -2.42
CA PHE A 109 2.51 25.67 -1.52
C PHE A 109 3.26 26.85 -2.15
N GLU A 110 3.64 26.75 -3.43
CA GLU A 110 4.30 27.86 -4.13
C GLU A 110 3.36 29.07 -4.29
N VAL A 111 2.07 28.82 -4.56
CA VAL A 111 1.04 29.86 -4.63
C VAL A 111 0.86 30.55 -3.28
N ARG A 112 0.81 29.80 -2.17
CA ARG A 112 0.73 30.38 -0.82
C ARG A 112 1.95 31.21 -0.46
N CYS A 113 3.16 30.74 -0.77
CA CYS A 113 4.38 31.54 -0.60
C CYS A 113 4.28 32.86 -1.38
N ARG A 114 3.84 32.81 -2.64
CA ARG A 114 3.68 34.01 -3.47
C ARG A 114 2.64 34.98 -2.92
N GLN A 115 1.52 34.47 -2.41
CA GLN A 115 0.48 35.29 -1.77
C GLN A 115 0.98 35.98 -0.49
N ALA A 116 1.91 35.35 0.23
CA ALA A 116 2.62 35.93 1.37
C ALA A 116 3.79 36.85 0.97
N GLY A 117 4.00 37.11 -0.32
CA GLY A 117 5.09 37.96 -0.83
C GLY A 117 6.46 37.28 -0.90
N VAL A 118 6.52 35.95 -0.75
CA VAL A 118 7.76 35.16 -0.78
C VAL A 118 7.88 34.40 -2.11
N SER A 119 8.96 34.62 -2.85
CA SER A 119 9.24 33.87 -4.08
C SER A 119 9.98 32.56 -3.79
N VAL A 120 9.79 31.53 -4.62
CA VAL A 120 10.52 30.24 -4.49
C VAL A 120 11.41 30.09 -5.71
N HIS A 121 12.73 29.95 -5.55
CA HIS A 121 13.67 29.77 -6.66
C HIS A 121 14.29 28.36 -6.63
N TYR A 122 14.43 27.76 -7.82
CA TYR A 122 15.04 26.44 -8.00
C TYR A 122 16.46 26.59 -8.55
N CYS A 123 17.47 26.39 -7.72
CA CYS A 123 18.85 26.77 -8.01
C CYS A 123 19.53 25.90 -9.10
N ALA A 124 19.09 24.66 -9.28
CA ALA A 124 19.66 23.72 -10.27
C ALA A 124 18.86 23.66 -11.59
N GLU A 125 17.78 24.44 -11.73
CA GLU A 125 16.94 24.43 -12.93
C GLU A 125 17.32 25.58 -13.87
N GLN A 126 17.35 25.32 -15.18
CA GLN A 126 17.78 26.29 -16.20
C GLN A 126 16.69 27.30 -16.62
N PHE A 127 15.55 27.33 -15.93
CA PHE A 127 14.43 28.23 -16.22
C PHE A 127 14.22 29.23 -15.09
N SER A 128 13.98 30.48 -15.44
CA SER A 128 13.63 31.54 -14.48
C SER A 128 12.28 31.23 -13.83
N ASN A 129 12.18 31.30 -12.49
CA ASN A 129 10.89 31.29 -11.80
C ASN A 129 10.26 32.68 -11.83
N ASP A 130 10.04 33.20 -13.04
CA ASP A 130 9.50 34.54 -13.31
C ASP A 130 7.96 34.57 -13.35
N GLY A 131 7.32 33.43 -13.12
CA GLY A 131 5.86 33.28 -13.23
C GLY A 131 5.33 33.30 -14.66
N SER A 132 6.21 33.27 -15.67
CA SER A 132 5.81 33.25 -17.08
C SER A 132 4.95 32.01 -17.40
N PRO A 133 4.02 32.10 -18.38
CA PRO A 133 3.24 30.96 -18.83
C PRO A 133 4.10 29.75 -19.21
N VAL A 134 5.26 29.99 -19.82
CA VAL A 134 6.24 28.95 -20.20
C VAL A 134 6.88 28.30 -18.97
N SER A 135 7.32 29.09 -17.98
CA SER A 135 7.86 28.58 -16.71
C SER A 135 6.83 27.73 -15.95
N ASN A 136 5.56 28.16 -15.93
CA ASN A 136 4.48 27.40 -15.28
C ASN A 136 4.16 26.08 -16.00
N ILE A 137 4.15 26.05 -17.34
CA ILE A 137 3.96 24.82 -18.12
C ILE A 137 5.11 23.83 -17.87
N VAL A 138 6.36 24.31 -17.92
CA VAL A 138 7.55 23.46 -17.67
C VAL A 138 7.54 22.89 -16.26
N LYS A 139 7.15 23.68 -15.24
CA LYS A 139 6.99 23.19 -13.87
C LYS A 139 5.88 22.15 -13.74
N SER A 140 4.71 22.39 -14.32
CA SER A 140 3.58 21.42 -14.27
C SER A 140 3.97 20.10 -14.93
N LEU A 141 4.65 20.16 -16.08
CA LEU A 141 5.21 18.99 -16.75
C LEU A 141 6.21 18.25 -15.85
N LYS A 142 7.17 18.97 -15.24
CA LYS A 142 8.16 18.38 -14.33
C LYS A 142 7.55 17.76 -13.08
N ARG A 143 6.49 18.36 -12.51
CA ARG A 143 5.74 17.82 -11.35
C ARG A 143 5.01 16.54 -11.72
N MET A 144 4.31 16.54 -12.85
CA MET A 144 3.66 15.35 -13.39
C MET A 144 4.68 14.23 -13.65
N MET A 145 5.80 14.55 -14.29
CA MET A 145 6.89 13.61 -14.53
C MET A 145 7.50 13.07 -13.23
N ALA A 146 7.63 13.88 -12.18
CA ALA A 146 8.15 13.43 -10.90
C ALA A 146 7.19 12.47 -10.15
N GLY A 147 5.87 12.64 -10.31
CA GLY A 147 4.85 11.72 -9.81
C GLY A 147 4.82 10.41 -10.60
N GLU A 148 4.79 10.50 -11.93
CA GLU A 148 4.82 9.34 -12.83
C GLU A 148 6.13 8.54 -12.74
N TYR A 149 7.26 9.21 -12.50
CA TYR A 149 8.55 8.56 -12.28
C TYR A 149 8.49 7.47 -11.20
N SER A 150 7.71 7.67 -10.12
CA SER A 150 7.60 6.67 -9.05
C SER A 150 6.81 5.43 -9.48
N ARG A 151 5.77 5.61 -10.30
CA ARG A 151 4.98 4.50 -10.87
C ARG A 151 5.79 3.76 -11.92
N GLU A 152 6.39 4.49 -12.85
CA GLU A 152 7.25 3.93 -13.89
C GLU A 152 8.46 3.20 -13.28
N LEU A 153 9.08 3.77 -12.25
CA LEU A 153 10.15 3.11 -11.49
C LEU A 153 9.66 1.84 -10.82
N SER A 154 8.46 1.83 -10.21
CA SER A 154 7.91 0.61 -9.61
C SER A 154 7.70 -0.50 -10.65
N VAL A 155 7.21 -0.16 -11.85
CA VAL A 155 7.05 -1.10 -12.96
C VAL A 155 8.42 -1.62 -13.42
N LYS A 156 9.40 -0.73 -13.61
CA LYS A 156 10.77 -1.09 -14.01
C LYS A 156 11.48 -1.96 -12.96
N VAL A 157 11.35 -1.63 -11.68
CA VAL A 157 11.93 -2.39 -10.57
C VAL A 157 11.28 -3.78 -10.51
N PHE A 158 9.96 -3.87 -10.63
CA PHE A 158 9.27 -5.16 -10.69
C PHE A 158 9.77 -5.99 -11.86
N ALA A 159 9.77 -5.45 -13.07
CA ALA A 159 10.26 -6.14 -14.26
C ALA A 159 11.73 -6.60 -14.11
N GLY A 160 12.59 -5.74 -13.55
CA GLY A 160 13.99 -6.08 -13.25
C GLY A 160 14.10 -7.20 -12.21
N GLN A 161 13.30 -7.18 -11.15
CA GLN A 161 13.28 -8.24 -10.15
C GLN A 161 12.78 -9.56 -10.74
N SER A 162 11.70 -9.53 -11.52
CA SER A 162 11.17 -10.68 -12.26
C SER A 162 12.23 -11.29 -13.17
N ARG A 163 12.96 -10.46 -13.93
CA ARG A 163 14.03 -10.92 -14.81
C ARG A 163 15.16 -11.59 -14.03
N LEU A 164 15.55 -11.04 -12.90
CA LEU A 164 16.60 -11.62 -12.06
C LEU A 164 16.19 -12.96 -11.45
N ILE A 165 14.92 -13.13 -11.05
CA ILE A 165 14.38 -14.44 -10.64
C ILE A 165 14.49 -15.45 -11.77
N GLN A 166 14.08 -15.08 -13.00
CA GLN A 166 14.18 -15.92 -14.19
C GLN A 166 15.61 -16.31 -14.56
N LEU A 167 16.58 -15.43 -14.28
CA LEU A 167 18.01 -15.71 -14.45
C LEU A 167 18.62 -16.57 -13.32
N GLY A 168 17.80 -16.97 -12.33
CA GLY A 168 18.24 -17.83 -11.23
C GLY A 168 18.73 -17.11 -9.98
N TYR A 169 18.67 -15.78 -9.96
CA TYR A 169 19.04 -14.99 -8.80
C TYR A 169 17.87 -14.82 -7.83
N ARG A 170 18.18 -14.69 -6.55
CA ARG A 170 17.20 -14.60 -5.47
C ARG A 170 16.88 -13.15 -5.12
N GLN A 171 15.59 -12.82 -5.02
CA GLN A 171 15.09 -11.50 -4.61
C GLN A 171 14.56 -11.52 -3.18
N GLY A 172 15.46 -11.78 -2.23
CA GLY A 172 15.17 -11.78 -0.79
C GLY A 172 14.70 -13.13 -0.23
N GLY A 173 14.22 -13.09 1.01
CA GLY A 173 13.82 -14.28 1.77
C GLY A 173 14.98 -15.12 2.31
N MET A 174 14.69 -15.98 3.28
CA MET A 174 15.68 -16.86 3.91
C MET A 174 16.08 -18.01 2.97
N ALA A 175 17.27 -18.58 3.17
CA ALA A 175 17.72 -19.76 2.42
C ALA A 175 16.83 -20.98 2.73
N GLY A 176 16.62 -21.25 4.02
CA GLY A 176 16.06 -22.49 4.52
C GLY A 176 17.13 -23.47 4.97
N TYR A 177 16.72 -24.44 5.76
CA TYR A 177 17.59 -25.52 6.25
C TYR A 177 18.24 -26.29 5.11
N GLY A 178 19.55 -26.58 5.20
CA GLY A 178 20.33 -27.26 4.16
C GLY A 178 20.77 -26.36 3.00
N LEU A 179 20.37 -25.10 2.96
CA LEU A 179 20.72 -24.14 1.91
C LEU A 179 21.46 -22.93 2.50
N ARG A 180 22.28 -22.28 1.67
CA ARG A 180 22.95 -21.02 1.99
C ARG A 180 22.72 -19.97 0.92
N ARG A 181 22.78 -18.71 1.33
CA ARG A 181 22.77 -17.56 0.41
C ARG A 181 24.22 -17.25 0.06
N GLN A 182 24.55 -17.30 -1.22
CA GLN A 182 25.87 -16.92 -1.72
C GLN A 182 25.75 -15.63 -2.52
N LEU A 183 26.63 -14.68 -2.21
CA LEU A 183 26.86 -13.48 -3.01
C LEU A 183 27.70 -13.86 -4.23
N VAL A 184 27.25 -13.42 -5.41
CA VAL A 184 27.99 -13.56 -6.66
C VAL A 184 28.15 -12.19 -7.33
N ASP A 185 29.24 -12.01 -8.07
CA ASP A 185 29.49 -10.79 -8.82
C ASP A 185 28.58 -10.68 -10.07
N ALA A 186 28.77 -9.62 -10.87
CA ALA A 186 28.00 -9.41 -12.10
C ALA A 186 28.24 -10.47 -13.19
N ALA A 187 29.39 -11.15 -13.16
CA ALA A 187 29.74 -12.23 -14.07
C ALA A 187 29.26 -13.61 -13.57
N GLY A 188 28.74 -13.68 -12.34
CA GLY A 188 28.25 -14.91 -11.71
C GLY A 188 29.30 -15.66 -10.89
N ASN A 189 30.49 -15.08 -10.67
CA ASN A 189 31.53 -15.70 -9.87
C ASN A 189 31.19 -15.61 -8.37
N PRO A 190 31.45 -16.68 -7.59
CA PRO A 190 31.18 -16.70 -6.16
C PRO A 190 32.07 -15.72 -5.40
N LYS A 191 31.50 -14.98 -4.44
CA LYS A 191 32.21 -14.06 -3.56
C LYS A 191 32.25 -14.56 -2.12
N ALA A 192 31.13 -14.47 -1.42
CA ALA A 192 31.04 -14.79 0.00
C ALA A 192 29.67 -15.41 0.32
N GLU A 193 29.64 -16.26 1.34
CA GLU A 193 28.39 -16.70 1.95
C GLU A 193 27.81 -15.56 2.80
N MET A 194 26.49 -15.36 2.70
CA MET A 194 25.77 -14.32 3.42
C MET A 194 25.09 -14.88 4.65
N ALA A 195 25.26 -14.20 5.79
CA ALA A 195 24.57 -14.51 7.02
C ALA A 195 23.07 -14.21 6.96
N ILE A 196 22.33 -14.73 7.94
CA ILE A 196 20.91 -14.44 8.11
C ILE A 196 20.71 -12.93 8.34
N GLY A 197 19.81 -12.32 7.56
CA GLY A 197 19.51 -10.89 7.63
C GLY A 197 20.48 -9.99 6.86
N GLU A 198 21.63 -10.52 6.42
CA GLU A 198 22.62 -9.75 5.68
C GLU A 198 22.11 -9.35 4.29
N GLN A 199 22.43 -8.13 3.88
CA GLN A 199 22.04 -7.53 2.61
C GLN A 199 23.27 -7.24 1.75
N LYS A 200 23.11 -7.30 0.44
CA LYS A 200 24.20 -6.97 -0.50
C LYS A 200 24.49 -5.46 -0.44
N SER A 201 25.77 -5.11 -0.34
CA SER A 201 26.19 -3.69 -0.34
C SER A 201 26.37 -3.11 -1.74
N ILE A 202 26.61 -3.97 -2.75
CA ILE A 202 26.85 -3.56 -4.13
C ILE A 202 25.63 -3.90 -4.98
N GLN A 203 25.10 -2.92 -5.72
CA GLN A 203 23.89 -3.11 -6.54
C GLN A 203 24.08 -4.14 -7.68
N THR A 204 25.28 -4.24 -8.25
CA THR A 204 25.60 -5.18 -9.35
C THR A 204 25.71 -6.62 -8.89
N ASP A 205 26.01 -6.85 -7.60
CA ASP A 205 26.07 -8.20 -7.05
C ASP A 205 24.69 -8.85 -7.03
N ARG A 206 24.70 -10.17 -7.10
CA ARG A 206 23.50 -11.02 -7.09
C ARG A 206 23.60 -12.02 -5.96
N VAL A 207 22.47 -12.61 -5.61
CA VAL A 207 22.40 -13.66 -4.58
C VAL A 207 21.89 -14.93 -5.24
N LYS A 208 22.56 -16.05 -4.99
CA LYS A 208 22.13 -17.38 -5.42
C LYS A 208 21.99 -18.29 -4.20
N LEU A 209 21.16 -19.32 -4.30
CA LEU A 209 21.16 -20.39 -3.31
C LEU A 209 22.20 -21.44 -3.68
N ILE A 210 22.89 -21.94 -2.67
CA ILE A 210 23.81 -23.07 -2.79
C ILE A 210 23.50 -24.10 -1.69
N PRO A 211 23.94 -25.35 -1.86
CA PRO A 211 23.94 -26.32 -0.76
C PRO A 211 24.70 -25.78 0.45
N GLY A 212 24.13 -25.99 1.64
CA GLY A 212 24.76 -25.68 2.90
C GLY A 212 25.69 -26.80 3.38
N PRO A 213 25.99 -26.83 4.69
CA PRO A 213 26.86 -27.84 5.28
C PRO A 213 26.38 -29.27 4.99
N PRO A 214 27.30 -30.22 4.73
CA PRO A 214 26.95 -31.60 4.37
C PRO A 214 26.00 -32.28 5.35
N GLU A 215 26.13 -32.00 6.64
CA GLU A 215 25.26 -32.54 7.70
C GLU A 215 23.80 -32.06 7.59
N GLU A 216 23.59 -30.80 7.23
CA GLU A 216 22.23 -30.26 7.01
C GLU A 216 21.63 -30.83 5.72
N VAL A 217 22.44 -30.95 4.65
CA VAL A 217 22.01 -31.55 3.38
C VAL A 217 21.62 -33.01 3.59
N ALA A 218 22.45 -33.79 4.31
CA ALA A 218 22.14 -35.17 4.66
C ALA A 218 20.85 -35.28 5.49
N THR A 219 20.60 -34.31 6.37
CA THR A 219 19.36 -34.25 7.14
C THR A 219 18.14 -33.96 6.25
N VAL A 220 18.27 -33.09 5.23
CA VAL A 220 17.20 -32.89 4.24
C VAL A 220 16.91 -34.18 3.48
N HIS A 221 17.94 -34.88 2.99
CA HIS A 221 17.75 -36.19 2.34
C HIS A 221 17.05 -37.19 3.26
N TRP A 222 17.50 -37.25 4.53
CA TRP A 222 16.93 -38.13 5.53
C TRP A 222 15.44 -37.81 5.78
N ILE A 223 15.04 -36.54 5.81
CA ILE A 223 13.63 -36.12 5.93
C ILE A 223 12.81 -36.69 4.77
N TYR A 224 13.27 -36.52 3.52
CA TYR A 224 12.55 -37.01 2.35
C TYR A 224 12.46 -38.54 2.31
N GLN A 225 13.55 -39.25 2.60
CA GLN A 225 13.56 -40.71 2.68
C GLN A 225 12.58 -41.23 3.73
N ARG A 226 12.59 -40.65 4.93
CA ARG A 226 11.66 -41.07 6.00
C ARG A 226 10.22 -40.79 5.65
N PHE A 227 9.95 -39.67 5.00
CA PHE A 227 8.60 -39.30 4.60
C PHE A 227 8.07 -40.18 3.46
N VAL A 228 8.85 -40.35 2.39
CA VAL A 228 8.41 -41.03 1.16
C VAL A 228 8.55 -42.54 1.25
N GLU A 229 9.72 -43.05 1.64
CA GLU A 229 10.01 -44.48 1.61
C GLU A 229 9.47 -45.19 2.85
N ALA A 230 9.69 -44.60 4.02
CA ALA A 230 9.30 -45.21 5.29
C ALA A 230 7.93 -44.74 5.81
N GLY A 231 7.28 -43.79 5.12
CA GLY A 231 5.90 -43.38 5.39
C GLY A 231 5.68 -42.59 6.67
N TYR A 232 6.73 -42.09 7.33
CA TYR A 232 6.60 -41.30 8.56
C TYR A 232 5.77 -40.03 8.34
N SER A 233 5.07 -39.59 9.39
CA SER A 233 4.42 -38.28 9.44
C SER A 233 5.43 -37.16 9.69
N GLU A 234 5.07 -35.93 9.31
CA GLU A 234 5.91 -34.76 9.58
C GLU A 234 6.19 -34.55 11.08
N THR A 235 5.24 -34.92 11.95
CA THR A 235 5.38 -34.88 13.41
C THR A 235 6.41 -35.89 13.92
N GLU A 236 6.34 -37.14 13.47
CA GLU A 236 7.31 -38.17 13.87
C GLU A 236 8.73 -37.83 13.40
N ILE A 237 8.85 -37.27 12.19
CA ILE A 237 10.12 -36.77 11.66
C ILE A 237 10.66 -35.65 12.57
N ALA A 238 9.82 -34.66 12.92
CA ALA A 238 10.23 -33.57 13.80
C ALA A 238 10.69 -34.08 15.18
N GLN A 239 9.95 -35.01 15.78
CA GLN A 239 10.33 -35.63 17.07
C GLN A 239 11.66 -36.37 16.98
N GLN A 240 11.90 -37.12 15.90
CA GLN A 240 13.16 -37.82 15.70
C GLN A 240 14.34 -36.86 15.52
N LEU A 241 14.17 -35.77 14.76
CA LEU A 241 15.20 -34.74 14.62
C LEU A 241 15.54 -34.11 15.98
N ASN A 242 14.51 -33.76 16.76
CA ASN A 242 14.69 -33.19 18.10
C ASN A 242 15.35 -34.17 19.08
N SER A 243 14.99 -35.46 19.05
CA SER A 243 15.62 -36.47 19.92
C SER A 243 17.10 -36.70 19.60
N ARG A 244 17.53 -36.41 18.37
CA ARG A 244 18.95 -36.41 17.96
C ARG A 244 19.68 -35.11 18.31
N GLY A 245 18.99 -34.14 18.92
CA GLY A 245 19.55 -32.83 19.25
C GLY A 245 19.74 -31.91 18.05
N LEU A 246 19.15 -32.21 16.89
CA LEU A 246 19.26 -31.37 15.70
C LEU A 246 18.31 -30.16 15.81
N GLN A 247 18.80 -29.01 15.38
CA GLN A 247 18.03 -27.76 15.34
C GLN A 247 17.74 -27.37 13.89
N ASN A 248 16.74 -26.51 13.68
CA ASN A 248 16.43 -25.94 12.37
C ASN A 248 17.36 -24.77 12.02
N ASP A 249 17.13 -24.12 10.87
CA ASP A 249 17.95 -23.02 10.34
C ASP A 249 17.90 -21.73 11.18
N LEU A 250 17.00 -21.67 12.17
CA LEU A 250 16.87 -20.58 13.12
C LEU A 250 17.37 -20.96 14.53
N ALA A 251 18.11 -22.07 14.65
CA ALA A 251 18.57 -22.63 15.92
C ALA A 251 17.42 -22.92 16.90
N ARG A 252 16.27 -23.36 16.38
CA ARG A 252 15.08 -23.75 17.16
C ARG A 252 14.80 -25.25 17.00
N PRO A 253 14.04 -25.86 17.93
CA PRO A 253 13.54 -27.22 17.73
C PRO A 253 12.73 -27.35 16.45
N TRP A 254 12.80 -28.53 15.83
CA TRP A 254 11.97 -28.89 14.69
C TRP A 254 10.51 -28.99 15.07
N THR A 255 9.66 -28.43 14.22
CA THR A 255 8.20 -28.54 14.31
C THR A 255 7.68 -29.27 13.08
N LYS A 256 6.47 -29.83 13.18
CA LYS A 256 5.73 -30.36 12.03
C LYS A 256 5.71 -29.37 10.87
N GLY A 257 5.43 -28.09 11.14
CA GLY A 257 5.42 -27.02 10.15
C GLY A 257 6.78 -26.78 9.48
N GLY A 258 7.88 -26.88 10.23
CA GLY A 258 9.23 -26.79 9.68
C GLY A 258 9.55 -27.94 8.73
N VAL A 259 9.23 -29.17 9.12
CA VAL A 259 9.37 -30.36 8.25
C VAL A 259 8.48 -30.24 7.01
N HIS A 260 7.23 -29.81 7.18
CA HIS A 260 6.29 -29.60 6.08
C HIS A 260 6.82 -28.55 5.09
N GLN A 261 7.46 -27.48 5.56
CA GLN A 261 8.09 -26.49 4.69
C GLN A 261 9.26 -27.08 3.89
N VAL A 262 10.04 -27.97 4.48
CA VAL A 262 11.12 -28.70 3.77
C VAL A 262 10.55 -29.57 2.66
N LEU A 263 9.44 -30.28 2.92
CA LEU A 263 8.79 -31.19 1.97
C LEU A 263 8.02 -30.49 0.85
N THR A 264 7.60 -29.23 1.04
CA THR A 264 6.71 -28.50 0.09
C THR A 264 7.37 -27.36 -0.66
N ASN A 265 8.52 -26.87 -0.22
CA ASN A 265 9.14 -25.73 -0.85
C ASN A 265 10.03 -26.15 -2.03
N GLU A 266 9.70 -25.66 -3.22
CA GLU A 266 10.39 -26.03 -4.45
C GLU A 266 11.85 -25.57 -4.54
N LYS A 267 12.31 -24.74 -3.61
CA LYS A 267 13.73 -24.44 -3.50
C LYS A 267 14.58 -25.70 -3.27
N TYR A 268 14.02 -26.76 -2.68
CA TYR A 268 14.75 -28.01 -2.45
C TYR A 268 15.06 -28.79 -3.73
N ILE A 269 14.32 -28.53 -4.81
CA ILE A 269 14.56 -29.06 -6.16
C ILE A 269 15.23 -28.04 -7.10
N GLY A 270 15.81 -26.97 -6.55
CA GLY A 270 16.56 -25.99 -7.37
C GLY A 270 15.71 -24.91 -8.03
N ASN A 271 14.42 -24.79 -7.68
CA ASN A 271 13.52 -23.81 -8.31
C ASN A 271 13.46 -22.51 -7.52
N ASN A 272 13.40 -21.38 -8.24
CA ASN A 272 12.98 -20.10 -7.68
C ASN A 272 11.49 -19.88 -7.96
N VAL A 273 10.72 -19.58 -6.92
CA VAL A 273 9.32 -19.15 -7.03
C VAL A 273 9.16 -17.84 -6.27
N TRP A 274 8.72 -16.79 -6.97
CA TRP A 274 8.58 -15.43 -6.44
C TRP A 274 7.21 -14.84 -6.79
N ASN A 275 6.91 -13.68 -6.21
CA ASN A 275 5.63 -12.98 -6.39
C ASN A 275 4.41 -13.79 -5.92
N ARG A 276 4.53 -14.56 -4.82
CA ARG A 276 3.39 -15.23 -4.17
C ARG A 276 2.43 -14.24 -3.48
N SER A 277 2.94 -13.08 -3.10
CA SER A 277 2.17 -11.96 -2.61
C SER A 277 2.78 -10.65 -3.10
N SER A 278 1.96 -9.60 -3.19
CA SER A 278 2.36 -8.28 -3.61
C SER A 278 1.85 -7.20 -2.67
N PHE A 279 2.61 -6.11 -2.56
CA PHE A 279 2.23 -4.90 -1.83
C PHE A 279 2.66 -3.69 -2.64
N LYS A 280 1.72 -3.10 -3.37
CA LYS A 280 1.96 -1.90 -4.17
C LYS A 280 1.73 -0.66 -3.31
N LEU A 281 2.36 0.45 -3.70
CA LEU A 281 2.29 1.71 -2.94
C LEU A 281 0.83 2.11 -2.68
N LYS A 282 0.45 2.23 -1.40
CA LYS A 282 -0.91 2.53 -0.91
C LYS A 282 -1.99 1.50 -1.28
N GLN A 283 -1.62 0.32 -1.74
CA GLN A 283 -2.55 -0.81 -1.94
C GLN A 283 -2.42 -1.81 -0.79
N GLU A 284 -3.45 -2.62 -0.58
CA GLU A 284 -3.40 -3.68 0.43
C GLU A 284 -2.45 -4.81 0.00
N HIS A 285 -2.00 -5.61 0.97
CA HIS A 285 -1.19 -6.78 0.69
C HIS A 285 -2.08 -7.87 0.10
N VAL A 286 -1.80 -8.26 -1.14
CA VAL A 286 -2.60 -9.24 -1.89
C VAL A 286 -1.79 -10.53 -2.03
N ARG A 287 -2.45 -11.68 -1.85
CA ARG A 287 -1.89 -12.97 -2.27
C ARG A 287 -2.18 -13.13 -3.76
N ASN A 288 -1.14 -13.34 -4.56
CA ASN A 288 -1.29 -13.42 -6.00
C ASN A 288 -1.65 -14.85 -6.42
N ASP A 289 -2.42 -14.96 -7.49
CA ASP A 289 -2.76 -16.24 -8.09
C ASP A 289 -1.52 -16.96 -8.65
N PRO A 290 -1.51 -18.31 -8.69
CA PRO A 290 -0.35 -19.07 -9.14
C PRO A 290 0.13 -18.78 -10.57
N ASP A 291 -0.76 -18.33 -11.45
CA ASP A 291 -0.46 -17.88 -12.83
C ASP A 291 0.38 -16.59 -12.87
N GLN A 292 0.29 -15.76 -11.82
CA GLN A 292 1.09 -14.55 -11.65
C GLN A 292 2.43 -14.82 -10.96
N TRP A 293 2.71 -16.06 -10.54
CA TRP A 293 3.96 -16.41 -9.89
C TRP A 293 5.08 -16.42 -10.91
N ILE A 294 6.19 -15.79 -10.54
CA ILE A 294 7.38 -15.77 -11.38
C ILE A 294 8.25 -16.94 -10.96
N ARG A 295 8.50 -17.83 -11.91
CA ARG A 295 9.13 -19.12 -11.69
C ARG A 295 10.37 -19.28 -12.57
N ALA A 296 11.40 -19.93 -12.03
CA ALA A 296 12.57 -20.37 -12.75
C ALA A 296 13.02 -21.72 -12.21
N ASP A 297 13.02 -22.74 -13.07
CA ASP A 297 13.24 -24.14 -12.67
C ASP A 297 14.70 -24.55 -12.81
N GLY A 298 15.21 -25.35 -11.85
CA GLY A 298 16.55 -25.92 -11.89
C GLY A 298 17.70 -24.90 -11.95
N VAL A 299 17.48 -23.69 -11.43
CA VAL A 299 18.40 -22.55 -11.59
C VAL A 299 19.56 -22.54 -10.58
N PHE A 300 19.50 -23.38 -9.56
CA PHE A 300 20.60 -23.64 -8.63
C PHE A 300 20.64 -25.13 -8.22
N PRO A 301 21.76 -25.61 -7.64
CA PRO A 301 21.90 -27.03 -7.31
C PRO A 301 20.76 -27.50 -6.41
N ALA A 302 20.03 -28.50 -6.89
CA ALA A 302 18.97 -29.14 -6.14
C ALA A 302 19.57 -29.94 -4.97
N LEU A 303 18.92 -29.90 -3.82
CA LEU A 303 19.23 -30.82 -2.73
C LEU A 303 18.53 -32.14 -2.96
N VAL A 304 17.32 -32.12 -3.51
CA VAL A 304 16.46 -33.29 -3.65
C VAL A 304 16.10 -33.48 -5.12
N ASP A 305 16.01 -34.74 -5.55
CA ASP A 305 15.57 -35.06 -6.90
C ASP A 305 14.09 -34.73 -7.12
N HIS A 306 13.73 -34.36 -8.35
CA HIS A 306 12.35 -34.01 -8.70
C HIS A 306 11.36 -35.15 -8.46
N VAL A 307 11.75 -36.40 -8.66
CA VAL A 307 10.90 -37.58 -8.44
C VAL A 307 10.57 -37.73 -6.97
N LEU A 308 11.57 -37.59 -6.10
CA LEU A 308 11.39 -37.71 -4.65
C LEU A 308 10.53 -36.56 -4.09
N PHE A 309 10.70 -35.35 -4.63
CA PHE A 309 9.85 -34.21 -4.31
C PHE A 309 8.40 -34.41 -4.76
N ALA A 310 8.18 -34.88 -6.00
CA ALA A 310 6.85 -35.14 -6.52
C ALA A 310 6.12 -36.21 -5.70
N ALA A 311 6.81 -37.30 -5.32
CA ALA A 311 6.26 -38.33 -4.45
C ALA A 311 5.84 -37.76 -3.08
N ALA A 312 6.66 -36.89 -2.48
CA ALA A 312 6.29 -36.22 -1.24
C ALA A 312 5.03 -35.34 -1.40
N GLN A 313 4.92 -34.58 -2.49
CA GLN A 313 3.73 -33.78 -2.78
C GLN A 313 2.47 -34.64 -2.94
N GLU A 314 2.57 -35.76 -3.65
CA GLU A 314 1.45 -36.69 -3.85
C GLU A 314 1.00 -37.34 -2.54
N ILE A 315 1.94 -37.73 -1.66
CA ILE A 315 1.62 -38.25 -0.32
C ILE A 315 0.88 -37.18 0.50
N ILE A 316 1.34 -35.94 0.51
CA ILE A 316 0.70 -34.83 1.24
C ILE A 316 -0.73 -34.60 0.72
N GLN A 317 -0.88 -34.54 -0.60
CA GLN A 317 -2.18 -34.33 -1.25
C GLN A 317 -3.14 -35.50 -1.01
N SER A 318 -2.66 -36.74 -1.16
CA SER A 318 -3.48 -37.95 -0.97
C SER A 318 -3.89 -38.17 0.48
N ARG A 319 -3.02 -37.87 1.47
CA ARG A 319 -3.38 -37.89 2.89
C ARG A 319 -4.49 -36.90 3.21
N SER A 320 -4.43 -35.70 2.62
CA SER A 320 -5.53 -34.74 2.72
C SER A 320 -6.79 -35.21 2.02
N TYR A 321 -6.68 -35.86 0.85
CA TYR A 321 -7.81 -36.31 0.04
C TYR A 321 -8.53 -37.53 0.64
N ARG A 322 -7.81 -38.39 1.36
CA ARG A 322 -8.37 -39.59 2.03
C ARG A 322 -9.20 -39.23 3.26
N MET A 323 -8.99 -38.06 3.85
CA MET A 323 -9.79 -37.63 4.99
C MET A 323 -11.15 -37.13 4.48
N PRO A 324 -12.27 -37.75 4.90
CA PRO A 324 -13.60 -37.24 4.56
C PRO A 324 -13.77 -35.80 5.05
N ASP A 325 -14.53 -35.00 4.31
CA ASP A 325 -14.77 -33.59 4.66
C ASP A 325 -15.26 -33.43 6.11
N ALA A 326 -16.15 -34.32 6.55
CA ALA A 326 -16.64 -34.36 7.92
C ALA A 326 -15.53 -34.61 8.96
N GLU A 327 -14.57 -35.49 8.65
CA GLU A 327 -13.45 -35.76 9.55
C GLU A 327 -12.47 -34.58 9.60
N MET A 328 -12.17 -33.96 8.45
CA MET A 328 -11.32 -32.74 8.42
C MET A 328 -11.93 -31.64 9.29
N LEU A 329 -13.22 -31.36 9.11
CA LEU A 329 -13.93 -30.33 9.87
C LEU A 329 -13.98 -30.67 11.37
N GLU A 330 -14.22 -31.93 11.73
CA GLU A 330 -14.23 -32.37 13.13
C GLU A 330 -12.87 -32.18 13.81
N ARG A 331 -11.76 -32.49 13.12
CA ARG A 331 -10.42 -32.27 13.67
C ARG A 331 -10.10 -30.79 13.85
N LEU A 332 -10.49 -29.95 12.89
CA LEU A 332 -10.35 -28.50 13.01
C LEU A 332 -11.18 -27.94 14.18
N LYS A 333 -12.39 -28.46 14.38
CA LYS A 333 -13.26 -28.10 15.49
C LYS A 333 -12.64 -28.46 16.84
N LYS A 334 -12.10 -29.68 16.99
CA LYS A 334 -11.35 -30.09 18.20
C LYS A 334 -10.14 -29.20 18.46
N LEU A 335 -9.41 -28.82 17.42
CA LEU A 335 -8.30 -27.88 17.55
C LEU A 335 -8.77 -26.51 18.05
N TYR A 336 -9.91 -26.02 17.54
CA TYR A 336 -10.50 -24.78 18.00
C TYR A 336 -10.90 -24.86 19.49
N GLU A 337 -11.59 -25.93 19.90
CA GLU A 337 -11.99 -26.15 21.29
C GLU A 337 -10.78 -26.19 22.24
N LYS A 338 -9.64 -26.73 21.78
CA LYS A 338 -8.39 -26.78 22.56
C LYS A 338 -7.62 -25.46 22.59
N ALA A 339 -7.52 -24.77 21.46
CA ALA A 339 -6.66 -23.59 21.33
C ALA A 339 -7.40 -22.26 21.63
N GLY A 340 -8.73 -22.27 21.64
CA GLY A 340 -9.58 -21.07 21.83
C GLY A 340 -9.60 -20.10 20.64
N TYR A 341 -8.70 -20.25 19.67
CA TYR A 341 -8.68 -19.52 18.42
C TYR A 341 -7.93 -20.30 17.34
N LEU A 342 -8.22 -20.03 16.07
CA LEU A 342 -7.54 -20.64 14.93
C LEU A 342 -6.84 -19.58 14.07
N SER A 343 -5.66 -19.98 13.58
CA SER A 343 -4.94 -19.27 12.53
C SER A 343 -4.28 -20.29 11.62
N GLY A 344 -3.90 -19.90 10.39
CA GLY A 344 -3.15 -20.78 9.50
C GLY A 344 -1.87 -21.34 10.14
N LEU A 345 -1.24 -20.56 11.02
CA LEU A 345 -0.07 -20.98 11.79
C LEU A 345 -0.44 -22.08 12.80
N ILE A 346 -1.47 -21.87 13.62
CA ILE A 346 -1.93 -22.85 14.63
C ILE A 346 -2.38 -24.16 14.00
N ILE A 347 -3.05 -24.10 12.85
CA ILE A 347 -3.46 -25.29 12.10
C ILE A 347 -2.23 -26.07 11.62
N ASN A 348 -1.22 -25.36 11.10
CA ASN A 348 0.02 -26.00 10.63
C ASN A 348 0.89 -26.54 11.78
N GLU A 349 0.78 -25.96 12.98
CA GLU A 349 1.47 -26.41 14.18
C GLU A 349 0.75 -27.55 14.92
N SER A 350 -0.54 -27.77 14.64
CA SER A 350 -1.31 -28.88 15.20
C SER A 350 -0.95 -30.21 14.57
N ASP A 351 -0.68 -31.22 15.40
CA ASP A 351 -0.36 -32.59 14.95
C ASP A 351 -1.58 -33.30 14.35
N ASP A 352 -2.75 -33.12 14.95
CA ASP A 352 -3.98 -33.84 14.59
C ASP A 352 -4.65 -33.32 13.31
N CYS A 353 -4.37 -32.08 12.90
CA CYS A 353 -5.02 -31.45 11.75
C CYS A 353 -4.23 -31.57 10.44
N PRO A 354 -4.92 -31.72 9.29
CA PRO A 354 -4.38 -31.36 7.98
C PRO A 354 -3.84 -29.92 7.94
N SER A 355 -2.96 -29.62 6.98
CA SER A 355 -2.40 -28.28 6.85
C SER A 355 -3.46 -27.24 6.49
N SER A 356 -3.20 -25.97 6.83
CA SER A 356 -4.06 -24.85 6.44
C SER A 356 -4.27 -24.75 4.93
N THR A 357 -3.31 -25.19 4.12
CA THR A 357 -3.42 -25.21 2.65
C THR A 357 -4.35 -26.33 2.19
N ALA A 358 -4.31 -27.51 2.83
CA ALA A 358 -5.24 -28.60 2.55
C ALA A 358 -6.70 -28.17 2.78
N TYR A 359 -6.98 -27.46 3.88
CA TYR A 359 -8.31 -26.89 4.13
C TYR A 359 -8.71 -25.84 3.08
N GLN A 360 -7.80 -24.93 2.68
CA GLN A 360 -8.09 -23.95 1.63
C GLN A 360 -8.43 -24.61 0.30
N TYR A 361 -7.67 -25.62 -0.10
CA TYR A 361 -7.90 -26.32 -1.36
C TYR A 361 -9.23 -27.09 -1.33
N ARG A 362 -9.52 -27.76 -0.21
CA ARG A 362 -10.73 -28.60 -0.07
C ARG A 362 -12.01 -27.79 0.07
N PHE A 363 -11.98 -26.70 0.83
CA PHE A 363 -13.16 -25.89 1.18
C PHE A 363 -13.14 -24.47 0.59
N GLY A 364 -12.20 -24.20 -0.33
CA GLY A 364 -12.04 -22.93 -1.06
C GLY A 364 -11.28 -21.84 -0.30
N SER A 365 -11.53 -21.64 1.00
CA SER A 365 -10.78 -20.68 1.82
C SER A 365 -10.75 -21.06 3.29
N LEU A 366 -9.78 -20.53 4.05
CA LEU A 366 -9.73 -20.73 5.51
C LEU A 366 -10.96 -20.15 6.19
N LEU A 367 -11.45 -18.99 5.76
CA LEU A 367 -12.67 -18.38 6.30
C LEU A 367 -13.89 -19.26 6.11
N ARG A 368 -14.07 -19.81 4.91
CA ARG A 368 -15.14 -20.78 4.63
C ARG A 368 -14.95 -22.06 5.44
N THR A 369 -13.72 -22.49 5.66
CA THR A 369 -13.43 -23.64 6.52
C THR A 369 -13.83 -23.36 7.97
N TYR A 370 -13.52 -22.16 8.49
CA TYR A 370 -13.89 -21.75 9.84
C TYR A 370 -15.40 -21.67 10.03
N SER A 371 -16.14 -21.13 9.05
CA SER A 371 -17.60 -21.08 9.11
C SER A 371 -18.22 -22.48 9.15
N LEU A 372 -17.64 -23.47 8.46
CA LEU A 372 -18.14 -24.85 8.45
C LEU A 372 -18.02 -25.56 9.81
N ILE A 373 -17.17 -25.08 10.72
CA ILE A 373 -17.05 -25.62 12.09
C ILE A 373 -17.68 -24.71 13.16
N GLY A 374 -18.39 -23.66 12.75
CA GLY A 374 -18.98 -22.67 13.66
C GLY A 374 -17.95 -21.78 14.35
N TYR A 375 -16.74 -21.65 13.80
CA TYR A 375 -15.70 -20.74 14.31
C TYR A 375 -15.74 -19.42 13.56
N THR A 376 -15.87 -18.32 14.30
CA THR A 376 -15.71 -16.96 13.78
C THR A 376 -14.45 -16.36 14.39
N PRO A 377 -13.40 -16.05 13.60
CA PRO A 377 -12.15 -15.50 14.13
C PRO A 377 -12.37 -14.18 14.88
N SER A 378 -11.64 -13.99 15.98
CA SER A 378 -11.66 -12.75 16.78
C SER A 378 -11.04 -11.54 16.07
N ARG A 379 -10.26 -11.78 15.01
CA ARG A 379 -9.97 -10.76 13.99
C ARG A 379 -11.14 -10.70 13.03
N ASP A 380 -11.89 -9.62 13.14
CA ASP A 380 -13.06 -9.26 12.35
C ASP A 380 -12.81 -9.47 10.84
N TYR A 381 -13.29 -10.61 10.30
CA TYR A 381 -13.37 -10.89 8.88
C TYR A 381 -14.80 -10.71 8.35
N ASP A 382 -15.71 -10.15 9.15
CA ASP A 382 -17.06 -9.82 8.72
C ASP A 382 -16.99 -8.82 7.55
N TYR A 383 -15.89 -8.07 7.40
CA TYR A 383 -15.65 -7.26 6.21
C TYR A 383 -15.60 -8.06 4.91
N VAL A 384 -15.17 -9.33 4.89
CA VAL A 384 -15.09 -10.09 3.65
C VAL A 384 -16.50 -10.48 3.17
N ALA A 385 -17.33 -10.99 4.09
CA ALA A 385 -18.72 -11.33 3.81
C ALA A 385 -19.54 -10.06 3.55
N ALA A 386 -19.40 -9.03 4.38
CA ALA A 386 -20.07 -7.75 4.17
C ALA A 386 -19.64 -7.08 2.86
N ASN A 387 -18.33 -7.04 2.52
CA ASN A 387 -17.89 -6.49 1.23
C ASN A 387 -18.35 -7.35 0.04
N HIS A 388 -18.56 -8.65 0.22
CA HIS A 388 -19.21 -9.47 -0.80
C HIS A 388 -20.68 -9.06 -0.99
N HIS A 389 -21.44 -8.89 0.09
CA HIS A 389 -22.82 -8.37 0.02
C HIS A 389 -22.87 -6.96 -0.58
N LEU A 390 -21.97 -6.05 -0.18
CA LEU A 390 -21.86 -4.72 -0.78
C LEU A 390 -21.60 -4.78 -2.30
N ARG A 391 -20.75 -5.71 -2.76
CA ARG A 391 -20.51 -5.90 -4.21
C ARG A 391 -21.74 -6.41 -4.94
N LEU A 392 -22.54 -7.27 -4.31
CA LEU A 392 -23.83 -7.72 -4.87
C LEU A 392 -24.89 -6.62 -4.86
N MET A 393 -24.87 -5.76 -3.84
CA MET A 393 -25.84 -4.68 -3.66
C MET A 393 -25.51 -3.43 -4.47
N HIS A 394 -24.23 -3.18 -4.80
CA HIS A 394 -23.82 -1.99 -5.54
C HIS A 394 -24.56 -1.84 -6.88
N PRO A 395 -24.64 -2.85 -7.76
CA PRO A 395 -25.40 -2.75 -9.01
C PRO A 395 -26.89 -2.45 -8.79
N LEU A 396 -27.49 -3.01 -7.72
CA LEU A 396 -28.89 -2.79 -7.39
C LEU A 396 -29.15 -1.36 -6.89
N MET A 397 -28.27 -0.82 -6.04
CA MET A 397 -28.35 0.56 -5.57
C MET A 397 -28.08 1.56 -6.71
N LEU A 398 -27.14 1.25 -7.59
CA LEU A 398 -26.84 2.05 -8.77
C LEU A 398 -28.06 2.13 -9.70
N ALA A 399 -28.67 0.98 -10.00
CA ALA A 399 -29.89 0.91 -10.81
C ALA A 399 -31.05 1.71 -10.19
N ARG A 400 -31.29 1.56 -8.88
CA ARG A 400 -32.31 2.34 -8.16
C ARG A 400 -32.06 3.85 -8.19
N THR A 401 -30.79 4.25 -8.10
CA THR A 401 -30.38 5.66 -8.15
C THR A 401 -30.65 6.24 -9.54
N VAL A 402 -30.27 5.51 -10.59
CA VAL A 402 -30.55 5.89 -11.99
C VAL A 402 -32.05 6.00 -12.22
N GLU A 403 -32.84 5.03 -11.75
CA GLU A 403 -34.30 5.03 -11.89
C GLU A 403 -34.93 6.29 -11.26
N HIS A 404 -34.54 6.66 -10.04
CA HIS A 404 -35.06 7.85 -9.37
C HIS A 404 -34.73 9.15 -10.13
N ILE A 405 -33.52 9.26 -10.68
CA ILE A 405 -33.12 10.41 -11.50
C ILE A 405 -33.92 10.47 -12.80
N GLN A 406 -34.16 9.33 -13.44
CA GLN A 406 -34.93 9.24 -14.68
C GLN A 406 -36.42 9.55 -14.48
N GLN A 407 -37.01 9.15 -13.35
CA GLN A 407 -38.42 9.42 -13.02
C GLN A 407 -38.76 10.93 -12.97
N VAL A 408 -37.78 11.78 -12.62
CA VAL A 408 -37.91 13.24 -12.60
C VAL A 408 -37.41 13.91 -13.88
N GLY A 409 -37.16 13.13 -14.94
CA GLY A 409 -36.75 13.60 -16.27
C GLY A 409 -35.26 13.83 -16.44
N GLY A 410 -34.42 13.41 -15.48
CA GLY A 410 -32.97 13.46 -15.60
C GLY A 410 -32.43 12.40 -16.56
N ARG A 411 -31.36 12.72 -17.30
CA ARG A 411 -30.63 11.76 -18.14
C ARG A 411 -29.40 11.28 -17.39
N VAL A 412 -29.06 9.99 -17.50
CA VAL A 412 -27.87 9.44 -16.84
C VAL A 412 -27.09 8.58 -17.82
N ALA A 413 -25.79 8.82 -17.92
CA ALA A 413 -24.82 7.93 -18.53
C ALA A 413 -23.91 7.34 -17.44
N ILE A 414 -23.55 6.06 -17.55
CA ILE A 414 -22.70 5.37 -16.57
C ILE A 414 -21.38 5.05 -17.24
N ASP A 415 -20.26 5.42 -16.62
CA ASP A 415 -18.95 4.98 -17.08
C ASP A 415 -18.75 3.48 -16.81
N PRO A 416 -18.44 2.66 -17.82
CA PRO A 416 -18.40 1.20 -17.69
C PRO A 416 -17.20 0.67 -16.89
N THR A 417 -16.23 1.53 -16.57
CA THR A 417 -15.01 1.15 -15.84
C THR A 417 -15.02 1.61 -14.39
N SER A 418 -15.67 2.73 -14.10
CA SER A 418 -15.66 3.39 -12.80
C SER A 418 -17.03 3.47 -12.13
N ASP A 419 -18.11 3.07 -12.82
CA ASP A 419 -19.50 3.20 -12.38
C ASP A 419 -19.93 4.65 -12.05
N LEU A 420 -19.15 5.65 -12.49
CA LEU A 420 -19.44 7.05 -12.28
C LEU A 420 -20.69 7.46 -13.08
N LEU A 421 -21.64 8.11 -12.41
CA LEU A 421 -22.88 8.57 -13.03
C LEU A 421 -22.70 9.99 -13.56
N GLN A 422 -22.73 10.16 -14.87
CA GLN A 422 -22.84 11.46 -15.50
C GLN A 422 -24.32 11.79 -15.71
N VAL A 423 -24.83 12.66 -14.86
CA VAL A 423 -26.20 13.12 -14.89
C VAL A 423 -26.29 14.37 -15.74
N ASN A 424 -27.19 14.38 -16.71
CA ASN A 424 -27.58 15.56 -17.48
C ASN A 424 -26.42 16.20 -18.27
N GLU A 425 -25.30 15.50 -18.45
CA GLU A 425 -24.02 16.01 -18.98
C GLU A 425 -23.41 17.16 -18.16
N GLU A 426 -23.92 17.40 -16.95
CA GLU A 426 -23.59 18.58 -16.13
C GLU A 426 -23.02 18.20 -14.75
N LEU A 427 -23.38 17.02 -14.24
CA LEU A 427 -23.09 16.63 -12.86
C LEU A 427 -22.52 15.21 -12.81
N LEU A 428 -21.35 15.06 -12.18
CA LEU A 428 -20.71 13.78 -11.91
C LEU A 428 -21.04 13.31 -10.50
N ILE A 429 -21.65 12.13 -10.41
CA ILE A 429 -22.08 11.54 -9.14
C ILE A 429 -21.38 10.20 -8.91
N SER A 430 -20.71 10.06 -7.78
CA SER A 430 -20.15 8.80 -7.30
C SER A 430 -21.08 8.17 -6.27
N LEU A 431 -21.42 6.89 -6.43
CA LEU A 431 -22.22 6.14 -5.45
C LEU A 431 -21.30 5.26 -4.60
N VAL A 432 -21.37 5.38 -3.28
CA VAL A 432 -20.51 4.63 -2.36
C VAL A 432 -21.36 3.93 -1.30
N LEU A 433 -21.32 2.59 -1.27
CA LEU A 433 -21.98 1.84 -0.20
C LEU A 433 -21.07 1.73 1.02
N CYS A 434 -21.61 2.10 2.18
CA CYS A 434 -20.90 2.14 3.45
C CYS A 434 -21.32 0.96 4.33
N ARG A 435 -20.37 0.07 4.60
CA ARG A 435 -20.53 -1.07 5.51
C ARG A 435 -20.91 -0.62 6.92
N CYS A 436 -21.82 -1.34 7.57
CA CYS A 436 -22.11 -1.17 8.99
C CYS A 436 -21.06 -1.91 9.85
N GLN A 437 -20.45 -1.22 10.80
CA GLN A 437 -19.46 -1.78 11.72
C GLN A 437 -19.97 -1.63 13.14
N ARG A 438 -20.10 -2.74 13.87
CA ARG A 438 -20.45 -2.70 15.29
C ARG A 438 -19.18 -2.54 16.14
N SER A 439 -19.15 -1.47 16.92
CA SER A 439 -18.14 -1.28 17.97
C SER A 439 -18.26 -2.38 19.03
N GLY A 440 -17.18 -2.64 19.78
CA GLY A 440 -17.22 -3.52 20.97
C GLY A 440 -18.20 -3.05 22.06
N SER A 441 -18.64 -1.79 22.00
CA SER A 441 -19.69 -1.21 22.84
C SER A 441 -21.12 -1.39 22.28
N GLY A 442 -21.29 -2.08 21.16
CA GLY A 442 -22.59 -2.32 20.50
C GLY A 442 -23.08 -1.22 19.54
N ALA A 443 -22.41 -0.06 19.51
CA ALA A 443 -22.81 1.06 18.65
C ALA A 443 -22.43 0.84 17.18
N ASN A 444 -23.33 1.20 16.24
CA ASN A 444 -23.05 1.11 14.81
C ASN A 444 -22.19 2.29 14.32
N ARG A 445 -21.26 1.99 13.42
CA ARG A 445 -20.31 2.93 12.81
C ARG A 445 -20.20 2.66 11.32
N TRP A 446 -20.03 3.71 10.54
CA TRP A 446 -19.80 3.62 9.10
C TRP A 446 -18.56 4.39 8.73
N LYS A 447 -17.91 3.98 7.64
CA LYS A 447 -16.78 4.71 7.07
C LYS A 447 -17.05 4.94 5.60
N ILE A 448 -17.26 6.20 5.23
CA ILE A 448 -17.32 6.62 3.84
C ILE A 448 -15.88 6.67 3.31
N ARG A 449 -15.63 6.05 2.18
CA ARG A 449 -14.37 6.15 1.43
C ARG A 449 -14.69 6.88 0.13
N PHE A 450 -14.09 8.05 -0.08
CA PHE A 450 -14.36 8.85 -1.26
C PHE A 450 -13.46 8.44 -2.42
N ASP A 451 -14.03 8.29 -3.61
CA ASP A 451 -13.32 8.04 -4.85
C ASP A 451 -12.81 9.35 -5.46
N LEU A 452 -12.00 10.09 -4.68
CA LEU A 452 -11.50 11.43 -5.06
C LEU A 452 -10.72 11.43 -6.39
N GLY A 453 -10.17 10.27 -6.79
CA GLY A 453 -9.48 10.11 -8.07
C GLY A 453 -10.40 10.14 -9.31
N LEU A 454 -11.71 9.98 -9.12
CA LEU A 454 -12.73 10.13 -10.17
C LEU A 454 -13.26 11.57 -10.27
N SER A 455 -12.87 12.44 -9.32
CA SER A 455 -13.31 13.84 -9.23
C SER A 455 -14.84 14.04 -9.40
N PRO A 456 -15.68 13.30 -8.63
CA PRO A 456 -17.13 13.54 -8.68
C PRO A 456 -17.47 14.93 -8.14
N ASP A 457 -18.56 15.53 -8.62
CA ASP A 457 -19.12 16.75 -8.03
C ASP A 457 -19.85 16.44 -6.72
N ILE A 458 -20.53 15.28 -6.67
CA ILE A 458 -21.30 14.80 -5.53
C ILE A 458 -20.95 13.33 -5.25
N THR A 459 -20.71 13.00 -3.99
CA THR A 459 -20.70 11.61 -3.53
C THR A 459 -22.01 11.29 -2.81
N VAL A 460 -22.74 10.29 -3.30
CA VAL A 460 -23.89 9.70 -2.62
C VAL A 460 -23.41 8.52 -1.81
N ALA A 461 -23.25 8.72 -0.50
CA ALA A 461 -22.84 7.68 0.42
C ALA A 461 -24.08 6.99 1.03
N VAL A 462 -24.26 5.71 0.71
CA VAL A 462 -25.37 4.88 1.21
C VAL A 462 -24.94 4.20 2.51
N ARG A 463 -25.51 4.58 3.65
CA ARG A 463 -25.29 3.81 4.89
C ARG A 463 -26.10 2.54 4.83
N MET A 464 -25.46 1.39 5.01
CA MET A 464 -26.16 0.12 5.05
C MET A 464 -26.56 -0.25 6.48
N GLU A 465 -27.69 -0.93 6.65
CA GLU A 465 -28.01 -1.61 7.91
C GLU A 465 -27.06 -2.81 8.15
N PRO A 466 -26.92 -3.31 9.40
CA PRO A 466 -26.21 -4.55 9.68
C PRO A 466 -26.71 -5.71 8.79
N GLY A 467 -25.80 -6.40 8.11
CA GLY A 467 -26.13 -7.45 7.13
C GLY A 467 -26.10 -6.96 5.68
N GLU A 468 -25.98 -5.65 5.46
CA GLU A 468 -25.68 -5.05 4.15
C GLU A 468 -26.74 -5.28 3.07
N GLU A 469 -27.97 -5.69 3.44
CA GLU A 469 -29.07 -5.94 2.50
C GLU A 469 -29.93 -4.70 2.21
N ILE A 470 -30.01 -3.78 3.17
CA ILE A 470 -30.91 -2.63 3.14
C ILE A 470 -30.11 -1.35 3.37
N ALA A 471 -30.40 -0.33 2.56
CA ALA A 471 -29.93 1.03 2.80
C ALA A 471 -30.70 1.63 3.98
N ARG A 472 -29.96 2.08 5.00
CA ARG A 472 -30.48 2.82 6.15
C ARG A 472 -30.90 4.22 5.76
N ASP A 473 -29.99 4.95 5.14
CA ASP A 473 -30.16 6.33 4.67
C ASP A 473 -29.00 6.73 3.74
N TYR A 474 -29.06 7.96 3.23
CA TYR A 474 -28.18 8.48 2.20
C TYR A 474 -27.55 9.79 2.68
N TYR A 475 -26.25 9.95 2.43
CA TYR A 475 -25.58 11.23 2.55
C TYR A 475 -25.26 11.74 1.15
N ILE A 476 -25.79 12.90 0.78
CA ILE A 476 -25.53 13.56 -0.50
C ILE A 476 -24.48 14.65 -0.25
N LEU A 477 -23.22 14.32 -0.49
CA LEU A 477 -22.08 15.13 -0.08
C LEU A 477 -21.46 15.83 -1.29
N PRO A 478 -21.54 17.17 -1.37
CA PRO A 478 -20.79 17.94 -2.35
C PRO A 478 -19.29 17.75 -2.12
N THR A 479 -18.53 17.45 -3.17
CA THR A 479 -17.08 17.22 -3.03
C THR A 479 -16.34 18.44 -2.48
N LEU A 480 -16.87 19.64 -2.71
CA LEU A 480 -16.34 20.90 -2.18
C LEU A 480 -16.29 20.93 -0.65
N ASP A 481 -17.22 20.26 0.03
CA ASP A 481 -17.33 20.24 1.49
C ASP A 481 -16.50 19.12 2.14
N ILE A 482 -15.83 18.30 1.33
CA ILE A 482 -15.06 17.12 1.78
C ILE A 482 -13.58 17.49 1.94
N GLN A 483 -13.13 17.63 3.18
CA GLN A 483 -11.71 17.95 3.48
C GLN A 483 -10.82 16.72 3.70
N GLN A 484 -11.40 15.53 3.82
CA GLN A 484 -10.67 14.30 4.15
C GLN A 484 -11.06 13.14 3.23
N PRO A 485 -10.12 12.23 2.89
CA PRO A 485 -10.39 11.11 1.97
C PRO A 485 -11.32 10.04 2.54
N ASN A 486 -11.68 10.15 3.81
CA ASN A 486 -12.72 9.33 4.43
C ASN A 486 -13.38 10.09 5.59
N ILE A 487 -14.67 9.84 5.78
CA ILE A 487 -15.44 10.34 6.91
C ILE A 487 -15.96 9.14 7.70
N ARG A 488 -15.85 9.19 9.04
CA ARG A 488 -16.43 8.19 9.93
C ARG A 488 -17.75 8.71 10.47
N LEU A 489 -18.81 7.91 10.31
CA LEU A 489 -20.14 8.22 10.83
C LEU A 489 -20.48 7.32 12.02
N SER A 490 -21.18 7.87 12.99
CA SER A 490 -21.94 7.18 14.04
C SER A 490 -23.42 7.16 13.72
N GLU A 491 -24.19 6.49 14.57
CA GLU A 491 -25.65 6.61 14.65
C GLU A 491 -26.10 8.07 14.77
N SER A 492 -25.38 8.86 15.58
CA SER A 492 -25.53 10.32 15.68
C SER A 492 -24.23 11.03 15.30
N ASN A 493 -24.28 12.02 14.41
CA ASN A 493 -23.12 12.81 13.98
C ASN A 493 -23.27 14.29 14.34
N ALA A 494 -22.19 15.04 14.14
CA ALA A 494 -22.20 16.49 14.29
C ALA A 494 -23.15 17.12 13.25
N SER A 495 -23.78 18.23 13.63
CA SER A 495 -24.83 18.89 12.84
C SER A 495 -24.37 19.27 11.42
N ASN A 496 -23.10 19.59 11.24
CA ASN A 496 -22.51 19.92 9.94
C ASN A 496 -22.44 18.72 8.97
N LEU A 497 -22.55 17.48 9.45
CA LEU A 497 -22.68 16.29 8.59
C LEU A 497 -24.15 15.90 8.42
N GLU A 498 -24.96 16.08 9.46
CA GLU A 498 -26.38 15.73 9.46
C GLU A 498 -27.21 16.56 8.46
N ILE A 499 -26.77 17.76 8.08
CA ILE A 499 -27.41 18.57 7.02
C ILE A 499 -27.41 17.89 5.64
N TYR A 500 -26.50 16.94 5.40
CA TYR A 500 -26.41 16.21 4.13
C TYR A 500 -27.13 14.86 4.16
N ARG A 501 -27.75 14.49 5.30
CA ARG A 501 -28.43 13.21 5.47
C ARG A 501 -29.87 13.28 4.96
N TYR A 502 -30.26 12.27 4.19
CA TYR A 502 -31.60 12.08 3.66
C TYR A 502 -32.06 10.63 3.83
N ASP A 503 -33.33 10.44 4.16
CA ASP A 503 -33.91 9.10 4.33
C ASP A 503 -34.14 8.39 2.99
N SER A 504 -34.12 9.14 1.88
CA SER A 504 -34.35 8.62 0.52
C SER A 504 -33.49 9.36 -0.51
N LEU A 505 -33.47 8.83 -1.73
CA LEU A 505 -32.82 9.46 -2.90
C LEU A 505 -33.64 10.62 -3.50
N GLU A 506 -34.75 11.02 -2.88
CA GLU A 506 -35.63 12.05 -3.43
C GLU A 506 -34.92 13.40 -3.56
N ALA A 507 -34.08 13.78 -2.58
CA ALA A 507 -33.30 15.00 -2.67
C ALA A 507 -32.34 15.00 -3.87
N LEU A 508 -31.72 13.86 -4.18
CA LEU A 508 -30.87 13.69 -5.36
C LEU A 508 -31.68 13.78 -6.66
N ALA A 509 -32.87 13.18 -6.68
CA ALA A 509 -33.79 13.29 -7.81
C ALA A 509 -34.19 14.76 -8.03
N GLN A 510 -34.57 15.50 -6.98
CA GLN A 510 -34.89 16.92 -7.12
C GLN A 510 -33.74 17.75 -7.69
N LEU A 511 -32.50 17.49 -7.26
CA LEU A 511 -31.30 18.14 -7.81
C LEU A 511 -31.07 17.84 -9.29
N SER A 512 -31.55 16.71 -9.80
CA SER A 512 -31.38 16.28 -11.19
C SER A 512 -32.60 16.52 -12.08
N ARG A 513 -33.69 17.05 -11.51
CA ARG A 513 -34.94 17.37 -12.22
C ARG A 513 -34.71 18.40 -13.32
N ARG A 514 -35.25 18.13 -14.51
CA ARG A 514 -35.29 19.11 -15.61
C ARG A 514 -36.60 19.88 -15.59
N THR A 515 -36.50 21.20 -15.55
CA THR A 515 -37.65 22.12 -15.67
C THR A 515 -37.49 22.93 -16.94
N VAL A 516 -38.54 23.00 -17.75
CA VAL A 516 -38.58 23.88 -18.92
C VAL A 516 -38.71 25.32 -18.42
N VAL A 517 -37.63 26.08 -18.49
CA VAL A 517 -37.68 27.53 -18.25
C VAL A 517 -38.32 28.16 -19.49
N GLY A 518 -39.57 28.58 -19.38
CA GLY A 518 -40.23 29.33 -20.45
C GLY A 518 -39.39 30.55 -20.81
N ARG A 519 -39.04 30.71 -22.09
CA ARG A 519 -38.39 31.93 -22.58
C ARG A 519 -39.31 33.11 -22.24
N ALA A 520 -38.79 34.09 -21.50
CA ALA A 520 -39.43 35.40 -21.39
C ALA A 520 -39.63 35.94 -22.80
N ALA A 521 -40.89 36.21 -23.14
CA ALA A 521 -41.33 36.74 -24.43
C ALA A 521 -40.85 38.18 -24.66
#